data_AF-A0A4R2IDU5-F1
#
_entry.id   AF-A0A4R2IDU5-F1
#
_cell.length_a   1.000
_cell.length_b   1.000
_cell.length_c   1.000
_cell.angle_alpha   90.00
_cell.angle_beta   90.00
_cell.angle_gamma   90.00
#
_symmetry.space_group_name_H-M   'P 1'
#
loop_
_entity.id
_entity.type
_entity.pdbx_description
1 polymer ?
#
loop_
_entity_poly.entity_id
_entity_poly.type
_entity_poly.pdbx_seq_one_letter_code
_entity_poly.pdbx_strand_id
1 'polypeptide(L)'
;MNIETVQRWVVSAILFHVGSVPAITLAVYSIGVAAADFGRGVGLWIMSGVIGLLTVVGILLIFQRTPRSAWLLLGILPTAVTGFYIF
;
A
#
# COMPACT_ATOMS: atom_id res chain seq x y z
N MET A 1 6.02 -28.23 10.46
CA MET A 1 5.64 -27.05 9.63
C MET A 1 5.72 -27.46 8.17
N ASN A 2 4.68 -27.20 7.39
CA ASN A 2 4.67 -27.55 5.96
C ASN A 2 5.50 -26.51 5.19
N ILE A 3 6.38 -26.94 4.28
CA ILE A 3 7.29 -26.06 3.53
C ILE A 3 6.54 -24.95 2.79
N GLU A 4 5.36 -25.30 2.27
CA GLU A 4 4.46 -24.37 1.59
C GLU A 4 3.99 -23.21 2.50
N THR A 5 3.69 -23.50 3.77
CA THR A 5 3.28 -22.47 4.73
C THR A 5 4.41 -21.47 4.98
N VAL A 6 5.64 -21.98 5.14
CA VAL A 6 6.82 -21.12 5.33
C VAL A 6 7.05 -20.25 4.09
N GLN A 7 6.95 -20.83 2.89
CA GLN A 7 7.10 -20.08 1.64
C GLN A 7 6.07 -18.97 1.49
N ARG A 8 4.79 -19.24 1.79
CA ARG A 8 3.73 -18.20 1.77
C ARG A 8 4.06 -17.05 2.72
N TRP A 9 4.54 -17.34 3.93
CA TRP A 9 4.97 -16.30 4.88
C TRP A 9 6.18 -15.50 4.37
N VAL A 10 7.21 -16.17 3.86
CA VAL A 10 8.41 -15.50 3.33
C VAL A 10 8.05 -14.56 2.17
N VAL A 11 7.29 -15.05 1.18
CA VAL A 11 6.88 -14.23 0.02
C VAL A 11 5.98 -13.08 0.47
N SER A 12 5.08 -13.30 1.44
CA SER A 12 4.23 -12.22 1.97
C SER A 12 5.03 -11.14 2.70
N ALA A 13 6.09 -11.51 3.44
CA ALA A 13 6.94 -10.56 4.14
C ALA A 13 7.75 -9.71 3.14
N ILE A 14 8.28 -10.33 2.08
CA ILE A 14 8.95 -9.64 0.99
C ILE A 14 7.98 -8.67 0.30
N LEU A 15 6.80 -9.16 -0.10
CA LEU A 15 5.79 -8.33 -0.77
C LEU A 15 5.33 -7.17 0.13
N PHE A 16 5.11 -7.43 1.41
CA PHE A 16 4.77 -6.39 2.38
C PHE A 16 5.84 -5.31 2.41
N HIS A 17 7.11 -5.68 2.53
CA HIS A 17 8.20 -4.71 2.57
C HIS A 17 8.33 -3.92 1.26
N VAL A 18 8.38 -4.62 0.12
CA VAL A 18 8.53 -4.02 -1.22
C VAL A 18 7.36 -3.12 -1.58
N GLY A 19 6.15 -3.46 -1.14
CA GLY A 19 4.95 -2.69 -1.41
C GLY A 19 4.70 -1.53 -0.44
N SER A 20 4.87 -1.77 0.87
CA SER A 20 4.58 -0.77 1.90
C SER A 20 5.59 0.38 1.91
N VAL A 21 6.88 0.12 1.70
CA VAL A 21 7.92 1.16 1.70
C VAL A 21 7.64 2.26 0.67
N PRO A 22 7.46 1.97 -0.64
CA PRO A 22 7.12 2.99 -1.62
C PRO A 22 5.71 3.56 -1.38
N ALA A 23 4.73 2.77 -0.96
CA ALA A 23 3.38 3.29 -0.67
C ALA A 23 3.42 4.37 0.43
N ILE A 24 4.10 4.11 1.54
CA ILE A 24 4.23 5.06 2.66
C ILE A 24 5.09 6.26 2.25
N THR A 25 6.23 6.02 1.59
CA THR A 25 7.13 7.10 1.17
C THR A 25 6.43 8.06 0.22
N LEU A 26 5.72 7.54 -0.78
CA LEU A 26 4.95 8.36 -1.72
C LEU A 26 3.82 9.11 -1.03
N ALA A 27 3.11 8.49 -0.09
CA ALA A 27 2.06 9.15 0.69
C ALA A 27 2.61 10.37 1.42
N VAL A 28 3.67 10.19 2.21
CA VAL A 28 4.25 11.27 3.02
C VAL A 28 4.87 12.34 2.12
N TYR A 29 5.61 11.94 1.09
CA TYR A 29 6.25 12.88 0.17
C TYR A 29 5.23 13.71 -0.62
N SER A 30 4.07 13.13 -0.92
CA SER A 30 3.00 13.84 -1.64
C SER A 30 2.48 15.08 -0.92
N ILE A 31 2.52 15.12 0.42
CA ILE A 31 2.10 16.28 1.21
C ILE A 31 2.97 17.50 0.88
N GLY A 32 4.30 17.33 0.90
CA GLY A 32 5.24 18.41 0.61
C GLY A 32 5.17 18.85 -0.86
N VAL A 33 4.98 17.89 -1.78
CA VAL A 33 4.85 18.22 -3.21
C VAL A 33 3.54 18.95 -3.47
N ALA A 34 2.43 18.55 -2.85
CA ALA A 34 1.12 19.18 -3.06
C ALA A 34 1.10 20.66 -2.66
N ALA A 35 1.92 21.06 -1.66
CA ALA A 35 2.06 22.44 -1.25
C ALA A 35 2.70 23.34 -2.33
N ALA A 36 3.56 22.79 -3.19
CA ALA A 36 4.22 23.52 -4.28
C ALA A 36 3.52 23.34 -5.64
N ASP A 37 3.05 22.12 -5.91
CA ASP A 37 2.32 21.72 -7.10
C ASP A 37 1.27 20.66 -6.73
N PHE A 38 0.05 21.14 -6.55
CA PHE A 38 -1.07 20.32 -6.10
C PHE A 38 -1.35 19.13 -7.03
N GLY A 39 -1.33 19.35 -8.35
CA GLY A 39 -1.63 18.30 -9.33
C GLY A 39 -0.60 17.18 -9.26
N ARG A 40 0.69 17.53 -9.15
CA ARG A 40 1.75 16.54 -8.99
C ARG A 40 1.67 15.82 -7.64
N GLY A 41 1.36 16.53 -6.56
CA GLY A 41 1.15 15.96 -5.23
C GLY A 41 0.03 14.92 -5.23
N VAL A 42 -1.14 15.26 -5.77
CA VAL A 42 -2.27 14.35 -5.92
C VAL A 42 -1.90 13.12 -6.77
N GLY A 43 -1.12 13.28 -7.83
CA GLY A 43 -0.62 12.16 -8.63
C GLY A 43 0.19 11.15 -7.81
N LEU A 44 1.12 11.63 -6.98
CA LEU A 44 1.91 10.78 -6.08
C LEU A 44 1.06 10.11 -5.00
N TRP A 45 0.07 10.85 -4.48
CA TRP A 45 -0.90 10.36 -3.50
C TRP A 45 -1.76 9.21 -4.05
N ILE A 46 -2.27 9.33 -5.28
CA ILE A 46 -3.01 8.26 -5.97
C ILE A 46 -2.11 7.03 -6.16
N MET A 47 -0.88 7.22 -6.63
CA MET A 47 0.08 6.12 -6.82
C MET A 47 0.36 5.36 -5.53
N SER A 48 0.52 6.08 -4.41
CA SER A 48 0.63 5.48 -3.08
C SER A 48 -0.55 4.53 -2.78
N GLY A 49 -1.78 5.00 -3.00
CA GLY A 49 -2.98 4.21 -2.74
C GLY A 49 -3.08 2.96 -3.62
N VAL A 50 -2.75 3.09 -4.91
CA VAL A 50 -2.71 1.95 -5.84
C VAL A 50 -1.70 0.91 -5.38
N ILE A 51 -0.47 1.32 -5.03
CA ILE A 51 0.58 0.40 -4.59
C ILE A 51 0.17 -0.29 -3.28
N GLY A 52 -0.34 0.46 -2.31
CA GLY A 52 -0.79 -0.10 -1.04
C GLY A 52 -1.92 -1.12 -1.19
N LEU A 53 -2.92 -0.82 -2.04
CA LEU A 53 -3.99 -1.76 -2.39
C LEU A 53 -3.47 -3.04 -3.05
N LEU A 54 -2.62 -2.91 -4.07
CA LEU A 54 -2.04 -4.06 -4.77
C LEU A 54 -1.20 -4.93 -3.85
N THR A 55 -0.51 -4.33 -2.87
CA THR A 55 0.26 -5.05 -1.86
C THR A 55 -0.64 -5.95 -1.02
N VAL A 56 -1.75 -5.41 -0.48
CA VAL A 56 -2.69 -6.20 0.32
C VAL A 56 -3.37 -7.27 -0.51
N VAL A 57 -3.81 -6.94 -1.73
CA VAL A 57 -4.39 -7.91 -2.66
C VAL A 57 -3.43 -9.06 -2.92
N GLY A 58 -2.16 -8.77 -3.22
CA GLY A 58 -1.15 -9.79 -3.45
C GLY A 58 -0.93 -10.69 -2.23
N ILE A 59 -0.87 -10.11 -1.02
CA ILE A 59 -0.78 -10.90 0.22
C ILE A 59 -2.01 -11.81 0.40
N LEU A 60 -3.23 -11.30 0.17
CA LEU A 60 -4.45 -12.12 0.26
C LEU A 60 -4.41 -13.29 -0.74
N LEU A 61 -3.95 -13.04 -1.97
CA LEU A 61 -3.81 -14.08 -2.99
C LEU A 61 -2.75 -15.13 -2.63
N ILE A 62 -1.63 -14.76 -2.01
CA ILE A 62 -0.61 -15.70 -1.49
C ILE A 62 -1.22 -16.68 -0.50
N PHE A 63 -2.15 -16.22 0.34
CA PHE A 63 -2.88 -17.05 1.29
C PHE A 63 -4.19 -17.63 0.74
N GLN A 64 -4.43 -17.53 -0.58
CA GLN A 64 -5.64 -18.00 -1.26
C GLN A 64 -6.93 -17.46 -0.64
N ARG A 65 -6.89 -16.22 -0.14
CA ARG A 65 -8.04 -15.52 0.41
C ARG A 65 -8.66 -14.60 -0.64
N THR A 66 -9.97 -14.39 -0.49
CA THR A 66 -10.72 -13.47 -1.35
C THR A 66 -10.18 -12.03 -1.23
N PRO A 67 -9.94 -11.32 -2.35
CA PRO A 67 -9.52 -9.92 -2.33
C PRO A 67 -10.61 -8.98 -1.81
N ARG A 68 -11.88 -9.40 -1.81
CA ARG A 68 -13.02 -8.60 -1.32
C ARG A 68 -13.11 -8.71 0.21
N SER A 69 -12.09 -8.20 0.90
CA SER A 69 -12.00 -8.28 2.35
C SER A 69 -11.77 -6.91 2.96
N ALA A 70 -12.22 -6.72 4.20
CA ALA A 70 -11.95 -5.52 5.00
C ALA A 70 -10.43 -5.24 5.16
N TRP A 71 -9.59 -6.26 4.97
CA TRP A 71 -8.13 -6.10 4.94
C TRP A 71 -7.63 -5.09 3.90
N LEU A 72 -8.37 -4.86 2.80
CA LEU A 72 -8.01 -3.84 1.81
C LEU A 72 -7.87 -2.44 2.42
N LEU A 73 -8.56 -2.16 3.52
CA LEU A 73 -8.46 -0.89 4.25
C LEU A 73 -7.03 -0.62 4.74
N LEU A 74 -6.24 -1.65 5.04
CA LEU A 74 -4.84 -1.49 5.42
C LEU A 74 -3.99 -0.93 4.27
N GLY A 75 -4.31 -1.29 3.04
CA GLY A 75 -3.57 -0.85 1.85
C GLY A 75 -3.77 0.65 1.57
N ILE A 76 -4.96 1.17 1.88
CA ILE A 76 -5.29 2.59 1.68
C ILE A 76 -4.98 3.46 2.91
N LEU A 77 -4.63 2.87 4.06
CA LEU A 77 -4.40 3.61 5.30
C LEU A 77 -3.44 4.79 5.15
N PRO A 78 -2.22 4.65 4.60
CA PRO A 78 -1.32 5.79 4.43
C PRO A 78 -1.90 6.86 3.51
N THR A 79 -2.61 6.46 2.46
CA THR A 79 -3.29 7.37 1.52
C THR A 79 -4.44 8.12 2.21
N ALA A 80 -5.26 7.44 3.00
CA ALA A 80 -6.34 8.06 3.76
C ALA A 80 -5.82 9.08 4.77
N VAL A 81 -4.76 8.72 5.52
CA VAL A 81 -4.13 9.61 6.50
C VAL A 81 -3.53 10.84 5.82
N THR A 82 -2.74 10.65 4.76
CA THR A 82 -2.08 11.77 4.07
C THR A 82 -3.04 12.64 3.26
N GLY A 83 -4.17 12.08 2.81
CA GLY A 83 -5.23 12.85 2.15
C GLY A 83 -5.75 13.98 3.03
N PHE A 84 -5.89 13.76 4.34
CA PHE A 84 -6.31 14.80 5.30
C PHE A 84 -5.36 16.01 5.36
N TYR A 85 -4.09 15.84 4.98
CA TYR A 85 -3.10 16.94 4.98
C TYR A 85 -2.96 17.61 3.61
N ILE A 86 -3.51 17.00 2.55
CA ILE A 86 -3.43 17.52 1.19
C ILE A 86 -4.68 18.34 0.84
N PHE A 87 -5.85 17.91 1.32
CA PHE A 87 -7.17 18.52 1.05
C PHE A 87 -7.73 19.19 2.29
#